data_AF-A0A8J2ZVY2-F1
#
_entry.id   AF-A0A8J2ZVY2-F1
#
_cell.length_a   1.000
_cell.length_b   1.000
_cell.length_c   1.000
_cell.angle_alpha   90.00
_cell.angle_beta   90.00
_cell.angle_gamma   90.00
#
_symmetry.space_group_name_H-M   'P 1'
#
loop_
_entity.id
_entity.type
_entity.pdbx_description
1 polymer ?
#
loop_
_entity_poly.entity_id
_entity_poly.type
_entity_poly.pdbx_seq_one_letter_code
_entity_poly.pdbx_strand_id
1 'polypeptide(L)'
;MPFLQHGKNKIYYVIEPAKKKQEAEILILLHNNITDHTLFDEIVPYLNKAYTIVRYDLRGFGLSERGEQALSYSLYIEDLHFLVKSLRIKHFHLVGMGFSALVAAKYTAQYNKQVDKLILLSMACNPPHTIEKVRKHRKQLSHSGQTIPIDYILKMGTVLPHDHPLIKHWIKIVKRTSPELYANIMDLSISGYPLEDLKVFNTPTLILSGEEDILFPQGYLVSQVSQLSHCHYMSILGAASFIVLDNPKITAVLMLDFIERHHNPEPSIDPFVTSMYEEIQDYTSLVERKTKGQNIGLENLYVGVLHSFQVYLNQEEILEGWNQRFAKSILTYLILHRSTTREQLCEALWPQLPIRQSKKNLTVYLSYLKKLLMTKKTTQPLLSTDREHIHLTAQFSSDISETLNQLRSISNENDPKIKFEASQKLLNNLALPLAPTLYDDWFIQIVNQIEENLIQLALGMADWWLQEGKEKEAFQHLRKYFSLFHEDESIYNKMIELQVKVD
;
A
#
# COMPACT_ATOMS: atom_id res chain seq x y z
N MET A 1 6.47 -34.76 -26.32
CA MET A 1 6.93 -33.67 -25.42
C MET A 1 5.70 -33.00 -24.83
N PRO A 2 5.73 -32.62 -23.54
CA PRO A 2 4.59 -32.04 -22.83
C PRO A 2 4.27 -30.63 -23.35
N PHE A 3 3.32 -30.56 -24.29
CA PHE A 3 2.75 -29.31 -24.79
C PHE A 3 1.26 -29.27 -24.46
N LEU A 4 0.76 -28.11 -24.06
CA LEU A 4 -0.67 -27.80 -24.05
C LEU A 4 -1.01 -26.94 -25.26
N GLN A 5 -2.13 -27.26 -25.91
CA GLN A 5 -2.64 -26.52 -27.06
C GLN A 5 -3.56 -25.39 -26.58
N HIS A 6 -3.07 -24.15 -26.53
CA HIS A 6 -3.84 -22.96 -26.15
C HIS A 6 -4.25 -22.20 -27.42
N GLY A 7 -5.46 -22.50 -27.92
CA GLY A 7 -5.91 -21.99 -29.22
C GLY A 7 -5.01 -22.51 -30.35
N LYS A 8 -4.36 -21.61 -31.09
CA LYS A 8 -3.40 -21.97 -32.15
C LYS A 8 -1.96 -22.16 -31.64
N ASN A 9 -1.67 -21.76 -30.40
CA ASN A 9 -0.31 -21.75 -29.86
C ASN A 9 -0.05 -22.95 -28.95
N LYS A 10 1.20 -23.39 -28.88
CA LYS A 10 1.68 -24.42 -27.95
C LYS A 10 2.41 -23.80 -26.76
N ILE A 11 2.04 -24.26 -25.56
CA ILE A 11 2.71 -23.93 -24.31
C ILE A 11 3.46 -25.18 -23.83
N TYR A 12 4.77 -25.08 -23.71
CA TYR A 12 5.61 -26.14 -23.15
C TYR A 12 5.62 -26.09 -21.63
N TYR A 13 5.52 -27.24 -20.98
CA TYR A 13 5.57 -27.35 -19.53
C TYR A 13 6.28 -28.63 -19.08
N VAL A 14 6.79 -28.65 -17.85
CA VAL A 14 7.41 -29.81 -17.22
C VAL A 14 6.78 -30.01 -15.85
N ILE A 15 6.49 -31.27 -15.51
CA ILE A 15 6.03 -31.66 -14.17
C ILE A 15 7.06 -32.60 -13.56
N GLU A 16 7.52 -32.25 -12.37
CA GLU A 16 8.45 -33.05 -11.59
C GLU A 16 7.75 -33.44 -10.28
N PRO A 17 7.31 -34.71 -10.14
CA PRO A 17 6.58 -35.15 -8.96
C PRO A 17 7.45 -35.09 -7.71
N ALA A 18 6.82 -34.85 -6.56
CA ALA A 18 7.50 -34.90 -5.28
C ALA A 18 8.09 -36.30 -5.03
N LYS A 19 9.32 -36.34 -4.50
CA LYS A 19 10.04 -37.59 -4.23
C LYS A 19 9.56 -38.32 -2.98
N LYS A 20 9.04 -37.61 -1.98
CA LYS A 20 8.73 -38.18 -0.65
C LYS A 20 7.24 -38.20 -0.29
N LYS A 21 6.37 -37.51 -1.02
CA LYS A 21 4.95 -37.32 -0.64
C LYS A 21 4.06 -37.63 -1.84
N GLN A 22 3.17 -38.61 -1.67
CA GLN A 22 2.30 -39.12 -2.74
C GLN A 22 1.20 -38.12 -3.13
N GLU A 23 0.75 -37.31 -2.16
CA GLU A 23 -0.15 -36.16 -2.36
C GLU A 23 0.56 -34.87 -1.93
N ALA A 24 1.55 -34.48 -2.71
CA ALA A 24 2.31 -33.26 -2.47
C ALA A 24 1.60 -32.02 -2.98
N GLU A 25 1.72 -30.92 -2.23
CA GLU A 25 1.33 -29.58 -2.70
C GLU A 25 2.14 -29.19 -3.94
N ILE A 26 1.58 -28.28 -4.74
CA ILE A 26 2.11 -27.92 -6.05
C ILE A 26 2.82 -26.56 -5.97
N LEU A 27 4.01 -26.48 -6.53
CA LEU A 27 4.77 -25.24 -6.77
C LEU A 27 4.80 -24.97 -8.27
N ILE A 28 4.20 -23.87 -8.71
CA ILE A 28 4.30 -23.40 -10.10
C ILE A 28 5.40 -22.34 -10.17
N LEU A 29 6.44 -22.58 -10.98
CA LEU A 29 7.59 -21.69 -11.14
C LEU A 29 7.57 -20.99 -12.50
N LEU A 30 7.58 -19.66 -12.48
CA LEU A 30 7.59 -18.81 -13.68
C LEU A 30 9.00 -18.22 -13.87
N HIS A 31 9.61 -18.49 -15.03
CA HIS A 31 10.97 -18.02 -15.32
C HIS A 31 11.01 -16.52 -15.69
N ASN A 32 12.22 -15.95 -15.81
CA ASN A 32 12.41 -14.54 -16.17
C ASN A 32 12.36 -14.32 -17.71
N ASN A 33 12.18 -13.07 -18.16
CA ASN A 33 11.99 -12.66 -19.56
C ASN A 33 13.23 -12.74 -20.47
N ILE A 34 14.30 -13.41 -20.05
CA ILE A 34 15.49 -13.70 -20.88
C ILE A 34 15.90 -15.18 -20.77
N THR A 35 15.08 -15.98 -20.11
CA THR A 35 15.37 -17.37 -19.73
C THR A 35 14.22 -18.28 -20.17
N ASP A 36 14.27 -19.54 -19.77
CA ASP A 36 13.22 -20.54 -19.95
C ASP A 36 13.05 -21.37 -18.66
N HIS A 37 12.21 -22.41 -18.68
CA HIS A 37 11.94 -23.29 -17.53
C HIS A 37 13.19 -23.88 -16.87
N THR A 38 14.32 -24.00 -17.58
CA THR A 38 15.58 -24.54 -17.04
C THR A 38 16.25 -23.62 -16.02
N LEU A 39 15.75 -22.38 -15.85
CA LEU A 39 16.24 -21.41 -14.85
C LEU A 39 16.22 -22.00 -13.44
N PHE A 40 15.27 -22.90 -13.20
CA PHE A 40 15.07 -23.52 -11.91
C PHE A 40 15.76 -24.88 -11.75
N ASP A 41 16.56 -25.36 -12.72
CA ASP A 41 17.18 -26.69 -12.65
C ASP A 41 18.04 -26.87 -11.40
N GLU A 42 18.78 -25.84 -10.98
CA GLU A 42 19.63 -25.89 -9.78
C GLU A 42 18.83 -25.83 -8.47
N ILE A 43 17.63 -25.24 -8.46
CA ILE A 43 16.81 -25.12 -7.25
C ILE A 43 15.82 -26.29 -7.08
N VAL A 44 15.36 -26.90 -8.18
CA VAL A 44 14.38 -28.00 -8.19
C VAL A 44 14.77 -29.18 -7.29
N PRO A 45 16.03 -29.67 -7.24
CA PRO A 45 16.42 -30.77 -6.35
C PRO A 45 16.20 -30.50 -4.86
N TYR A 46 16.13 -29.22 -4.45
CA TYR A 46 15.80 -28.83 -3.08
C TYR A 46 14.29 -28.81 -2.85
N LEU A 47 13.50 -28.35 -3.83
CA LEU A 47 12.04 -28.18 -3.73
C LEU A 47 11.28 -29.51 -3.95
N ASN A 48 11.67 -30.31 -4.94
CA ASN A 48 10.97 -31.54 -5.33
C ASN A 48 11.10 -32.71 -4.33
N LYS A 49 11.74 -32.47 -3.19
CA LYS A 49 11.73 -33.40 -2.06
C LYS A 49 10.34 -33.50 -1.45
N ALA A 50 9.63 -32.38 -1.33
CA ALA A 50 8.35 -32.28 -0.63
C ALA A 50 7.17 -31.83 -1.52
N TYR A 51 7.46 -31.15 -2.64
CA TYR A 51 6.45 -30.53 -3.51
C TYR A 51 6.52 -31.07 -4.93
N THR A 52 5.37 -31.09 -5.62
CA THR A 52 5.33 -31.35 -7.06
C THR A 52 5.61 -30.03 -7.78
N ILE A 53 6.65 -30.01 -8.61
CA ILE A 53 7.07 -28.79 -9.30
C ILE A 53 6.47 -28.77 -10.71
N VAL A 54 5.83 -27.66 -11.05
CA VAL A 54 5.35 -27.37 -12.39
C VAL A 54 6.11 -26.16 -12.92
N ARG A 55 6.78 -26.32 -14.05
CA ARG A 55 7.50 -25.25 -14.74
C ARG A 55 6.92 -25.13 -16.14
N TYR A 56 6.80 -23.93 -16.68
CA TYR A 56 6.40 -23.77 -18.07
C TYR A 56 7.15 -22.63 -18.72
N ASP A 57 7.30 -22.73 -20.02
CA ASP A 57 7.90 -21.66 -20.81
C ASP A 57 6.85 -20.60 -21.10
N LEU A 58 7.09 -19.38 -20.67
CA LEU A 58 6.29 -18.22 -21.03
C LEU A 58 6.20 -18.12 -22.55
N ARG A 59 5.05 -17.65 -23.04
CA ARG A 59 4.85 -17.38 -24.46
C ARG A 59 6.02 -16.64 -25.09
N GLY A 60 6.55 -17.19 -26.18
CA GLY A 60 7.70 -16.64 -26.93
C GLY A 60 9.07 -17.02 -26.36
N PHE A 61 9.14 -17.73 -25.24
CA PHE A 61 10.38 -18.19 -24.62
C PHE A 61 10.50 -19.71 -24.67
N GLY A 62 11.73 -20.21 -24.49
CA GLY A 62 12.04 -21.63 -24.47
C GLY A 62 11.45 -22.38 -25.67
N LEU A 63 10.57 -23.34 -25.39
CA LEU A 63 9.87 -24.16 -26.37
C LEU A 63 8.42 -23.70 -26.62
N SER A 64 7.93 -22.67 -25.93
CA SER A 64 6.59 -22.13 -26.13
C SER A 64 6.51 -21.18 -27.32
N GLU A 65 5.41 -21.25 -28.06
CA GLU A 65 5.19 -20.40 -29.24
C GLU A 65 4.85 -18.95 -28.81
N ARG A 66 5.34 -17.96 -29.57
CA ARG A 66 5.02 -16.53 -29.37
C ARG A 66 3.56 -16.21 -29.73
N GLY A 67 3.05 -16.84 -30.79
CA GLY A 67 1.78 -16.48 -31.40
C GLY A 67 1.79 -15.10 -32.06
N GLU A 68 0.63 -14.71 -32.59
CA GLU A 68 0.45 -13.45 -33.36
C GLU A 68 -0.12 -12.30 -32.54
N GLN A 69 -0.74 -12.60 -31.38
CA GLN A 69 -1.41 -11.61 -30.54
C GLN A 69 -0.42 -10.61 -29.92
N ALA A 70 -0.88 -9.38 -29.69
CA ALA A 70 -0.11 -8.36 -28.99
C ALA A 70 0.14 -8.78 -27.54
N LEU A 71 1.39 -8.65 -27.08
CA LEU A 71 1.78 -9.04 -25.74
C LEU A 71 1.12 -8.09 -24.72
N SER A 72 0.51 -8.68 -23.68
CA SER A 72 -0.12 -7.95 -22.57
C SER A 72 -0.04 -8.78 -21.29
N TYR A 73 -0.20 -8.15 -20.12
CA TYR A 73 -0.30 -8.89 -18.86
C TYR A 73 -1.48 -9.87 -18.87
N SER A 74 -2.65 -9.44 -19.37
CA SER A 74 -3.83 -10.30 -19.51
C SER A 74 -3.49 -11.56 -20.29
N LEU A 75 -2.74 -11.42 -21.38
CA LEU A 75 -2.34 -12.54 -22.21
C LEU A 75 -1.41 -13.53 -21.47
N TYR A 76 -0.49 -13.07 -20.62
CA TYR A 76 0.34 -13.98 -19.79
C TYR A 76 -0.44 -14.61 -18.63
N ILE A 77 -1.39 -13.89 -18.05
CA ILE A 77 -2.30 -14.39 -17.01
C ILE A 77 -3.19 -15.48 -17.58
N GLU A 78 -3.73 -15.29 -18.78
CA GLU A 78 -4.54 -16.27 -19.49
C GLU A 78 -3.77 -17.56 -19.78
N ASP A 79 -2.49 -17.48 -20.18
CA ASP A 79 -1.64 -18.68 -20.34
C ASP A 79 -1.47 -19.46 -19.04
N LEU A 80 -1.14 -18.75 -17.94
CA LEU A 80 -1.00 -19.39 -16.63
C LEU A 80 -2.33 -20.01 -16.19
N HIS A 81 -3.44 -19.30 -16.38
CA HIS A 81 -4.76 -19.82 -16.04
C HIS A 81 -5.13 -21.05 -16.87
N PHE A 82 -4.80 -21.03 -18.16
CA PHE A 82 -5.01 -22.15 -19.07
C PHE A 82 -4.19 -23.37 -18.67
N LEU A 83 -2.92 -23.19 -18.29
CA LEU A 83 -2.06 -24.25 -17.74
C LEU A 83 -2.70 -24.88 -16.48
N VAL A 84 -3.04 -24.05 -15.48
CA VAL A 84 -3.66 -24.47 -14.21
C VAL A 84 -4.94 -25.27 -14.46
N LYS A 85 -5.83 -24.76 -15.32
CA LYS A 85 -7.08 -25.42 -15.69
C LYS A 85 -6.86 -26.75 -16.41
N SER A 86 -5.95 -26.78 -17.37
CA SER A 86 -5.65 -27.97 -18.18
C SER A 86 -5.06 -29.10 -17.34
N LEU A 87 -4.20 -28.75 -16.37
CA LEU A 87 -3.60 -29.68 -15.43
C LEU A 87 -4.53 -30.01 -14.24
N ARG A 88 -5.73 -29.42 -14.19
CA ARG A 88 -6.73 -29.60 -13.13
C ARG A 88 -6.20 -29.26 -11.73
N ILE A 89 -5.29 -28.29 -11.66
CA ILE A 89 -4.70 -27.80 -10.41
C ILE A 89 -5.74 -26.91 -9.73
N LYS A 90 -6.05 -27.20 -8.46
CA LYS A 90 -7.04 -26.45 -7.67
C LYS A 90 -6.39 -25.41 -6.74
N HIS A 91 -5.30 -25.83 -6.09
CA HIS A 91 -4.56 -25.08 -5.08
C HIS A 91 -3.06 -25.27 -5.35
N PHE A 92 -2.29 -24.20 -5.25
CA PHE A 92 -0.85 -24.21 -5.48
C PHE A 92 -0.16 -23.00 -4.85
N HIS A 93 1.14 -23.13 -4.64
CA HIS A 93 2.04 -22.00 -4.39
C HIS A 93 2.59 -21.49 -5.72
N LEU A 94 2.62 -20.16 -5.88
CA LEU A 94 3.05 -19.51 -7.10
C LEU A 94 4.37 -18.79 -6.89
N VAL A 95 5.36 -19.09 -7.73
CA VAL A 95 6.69 -18.48 -7.70
C VAL A 95 6.95 -17.77 -9.01
N GLY A 96 7.23 -16.46 -8.99
CA GLY A 96 7.58 -15.69 -10.18
C GLY A 96 8.90 -14.97 -10.02
N MET A 97 9.65 -14.82 -11.11
CA MET A 97 10.97 -14.19 -11.11
C MET A 97 11.11 -13.06 -12.13
N GLY A 98 11.62 -11.91 -11.71
CA GLY A 98 11.82 -10.75 -12.58
C GLY A 98 10.49 -10.25 -13.16
N PHE A 99 10.34 -10.33 -14.50
CA PHE A 99 9.08 -9.97 -15.16
C PHE A 99 7.91 -10.86 -14.71
N SER A 100 8.12 -12.15 -14.55
CA SER A 100 7.04 -13.06 -14.20
C SER A 100 6.61 -12.95 -12.73
N ALA A 101 7.41 -12.29 -11.87
CA ALA A 101 6.94 -11.85 -10.56
C ALA A 101 5.77 -10.86 -10.69
N LEU A 102 5.81 -9.97 -11.68
CA LEU A 102 4.71 -9.04 -11.99
C LEU A 102 3.47 -9.80 -12.49
N VAL A 103 3.69 -10.80 -13.36
CA VAL A 103 2.62 -11.68 -13.85
C VAL A 103 1.99 -12.47 -12.69
N ALA A 104 2.81 -12.99 -11.77
CA ALA A 104 2.36 -13.75 -10.61
C ALA A 104 1.54 -12.89 -9.63
N ALA A 105 1.98 -11.66 -9.35
CA ALA A 105 1.22 -10.71 -8.54
C ALA A 105 -0.14 -10.40 -9.18
N LYS A 106 -0.18 -10.11 -10.48
CA LYS A 106 -1.43 -9.85 -11.21
C LYS A 106 -2.35 -11.07 -11.31
N TYR A 107 -1.79 -12.26 -11.50
CA TYR A 107 -2.54 -13.50 -11.47
C TYR A 107 -3.19 -13.70 -10.10
N THR A 108 -2.42 -13.49 -9.03
CA THR A 108 -2.91 -13.61 -7.64
C THR A 108 -4.01 -12.59 -7.36
N ALA A 109 -3.88 -11.35 -7.83
CA ALA A 109 -4.93 -10.34 -7.73
C ALA A 109 -6.27 -10.79 -8.35
N GLN A 110 -6.25 -11.57 -9.44
CA GLN A 110 -7.46 -12.06 -10.10
C GLN A 110 -7.94 -13.42 -9.56
N TYR A 111 -7.04 -14.28 -9.10
CA TYR A 111 -7.29 -15.69 -8.76
C TYR A 111 -6.77 -16.07 -7.36
N ASN A 112 -6.78 -15.16 -6.39
CA ASN A 112 -6.21 -15.34 -5.05
C ASN A 112 -6.68 -16.62 -4.34
N LYS A 113 -7.91 -17.09 -4.56
CA LYS A 113 -8.46 -18.32 -3.96
C LYS A 113 -7.76 -19.61 -4.40
N GLN A 114 -7.00 -19.59 -5.49
CA GLN A 114 -6.24 -20.75 -5.98
C GLN A 114 -4.77 -20.71 -5.53
N VAL A 115 -4.29 -19.54 -5.09
CA VAL A 115 -2.89 -19.31 -4.74
C VAL A 115 -2.77 -19.33 -3.22
N ASP A 116 -2.17 -20.39 -2.69
CA ASP A 116 -2.06 -20.58 -1.23
C ASP A 116 -0.95 -19.69 -0.64
N LYS A 117 0.16 -19.54 -1.38
CA LYS A 117 1.29 -18.67 -1.05
C LYS A 117 1.87 -18.09 -2.33
N LEU A 118 2.24 -16.81 -2.30
CA LEU A 118 2.92 -16.12 -3.40
C LEU A 118 4.38 -15.89 -3.05
N ILE A 119 5.29 -16.16 -3.98
CA ILE A 119 6.73 -15.95 -3.80
C ILE A 119 7.26 -15.18 -5.00
N LEU A 120 7.87 -14.01 -4.76
CA LEU A 120 8.34 -13.09 -5.77
C LEU A 120 9.87 -12.96 -5.68
N LEU A 121 10.57 -13.41 -6.70
CA LEU A 121 12.03 -13.46 -6.77
C LEU A 121 12.54 -12.31 -7.66
N SER A 122 13.38 -11.42 -7.11
CA SER A 122 13.93 -10.24 -7.79
C SER A 122 12.89 -9.52 -8.65
N MET A 123 11.78 -9.13 -8.02
CA MET A 123 10.64 -8.52 -8.71
C MET A 123 11.07 -7.25 -9.43
N ALA A 124 10.67 -7.12 -10.70
CA ALA A 124 10.97 -5.96 -11.53
C ALA A 124 10.24 -4.69 -11.05
N CYS A 125 10.78 -4.03 -10.04
CA CYS A 125 10.23 -2.83 -9.41
C CYS A 125 11.27 -1.73 -9.40
N ASN A 126 10.97 -0.61 -10.06
CA ASN A 126 11.88 0.53 -10.19
C ASN A 126 11.15 1.84 -9.89
N PRO A 127 11.84 2.85 -9.32
CA PRO A 127 11.26 4.17 -9.12
C PRO A 127 10.72 4.79 -10.43
N PRO A 128 9.67 5.62 -10.38
CA PRO A 128 9.08 6.25 -11.57
C PRO A 128 10.09 7.01 -12.44
N HIS A 129 11.05 7.71 -11.83
CA HIS A 129 12.08 8.44 -12.56
C HIS A 129 13.06 7.50 -13.30
N THR A 130 13.38 6.34 -12.73
CA THR A 130 14.19 5.30 -13.38
C THR A 130 13.43 4.69 -14.55
N ILE A 131 12.15 4.38 -14.35
CA ILE A 131 11.23 3.92 -15.40
C ILE A 131 11.21 4.91 -16.59
N GLU A 132 11.13 6.21 -16.32
CA GLU A 132 11.14 7.23 -17.37
C GLU A 132 12.47 7.30 -18.13
N LYS A 133 13.61 7.20 -17.43
CA LYS A 133 14.94 7.13 -18.05
C LYS A 133 15.07 5.91 -18.95
N VAL A 134 14.66 4.74 -18.46
CA VAL A 134 14.64 3.49 -19.23
C VAL A 134 13.77 3.64 -20.48
N ARG A 135 12.57 4.22 -20.34
CA ARG A 135 11.65 4.48 -21.46
C ARG A 135 12.27 5.40 -22.52
N LYS A 136 12.95 6.47 -22.11
CA LYS A 136 13.65 7.39 -23.04
C LYS A 136 14.78 6.68 -23.77
N HIS A 137 15.63 5.94 -23.05
CA HIS A 137 16.73 5.18 -23.64
C HIS A 137 16.22 4.11 -24.62
N ARG A 138 15.16 3.38 -24.25
CA ARG A 138 14.52 2.39 -25.11
C ARG A 138 14.01 3.00 -26.42
N LYS A 139 13.36 4.17 -26.36
CA LYS A 139 12.93 4.91 -27.55
C LYS A 139 14.12 5.27 -28.43
N GLN A 140 15.23 5.78 -27.88
CA GLN A 140 16.43 6.12 -28.66
C GLN A 140 17.00 4.90 -29.39
N LEU A 141 17.16 3.78 -28.68
CA LEU A 141 17.62 2.52 -29.29
C LEU A 141 16.72 2.09 -30.45
N SER A 142 15.39 2.17 -30.28
CA SER A 142 14.42 1.86 -31.32
C SER A 142 14.57 2.73 -32.57
N HIS A 143 14.85 4.04 -32.42
CA HIS A 143 15.04 4.95 -33.57
C HIS A 143 16.37 4.69 -34.29
N SER A 144 17.40 4.25 -33.55
CA SER A 144 18.73 3.94 -34.11
C SER A 144 18.86 2.53 -34.69
N GLY A 145 17.83 1.68 -34.56
CA GLY A 145 17.89 0.26 -34.94
C GLY A 145 18.78 -0.60 -34.04
N GLN A 146 19.25 -0.06 -32.91
CA GLN A 146 20.09 -0.78 -31.94
C GLN A 146 19.24 -1.58 -30.95
N THR A 147 19.84 -2.64 -30.41
CA THR A 147 19.21 -3.52 -29.41
C THR A 147 20.08 -3.63 -28.17
N ILE A 148 19.45 -3.92 -27.03
CA ILE A 148 20.17 -4.18 -25.77
C ILE A 148 20.82 -5.56 -25.86
N PRO A 149 22.14 -5.70 -25.61
CA PRO A 149 22.79 -7.01 -25.54
C PRO A 149 22.25 -7.79 -24.34
N ILE A 150 21.39 -8.78 -24.59
CA ILE A 150 20.68 -9.50 -23.53
C ILE A 150 21.68 -10.33 -22.67
N ASP A 151 22.78 -10.79 -23.26
CA ASP A 151 23.85 -11.50 -22.53
C ASP A 151 24.59 -10.59 -21.54
N TYR A 152 24.60 -9.28 -21.77
CA TYR A 152 25.12 -8.30 -20.81
C TYR A 152 24.20 -8.19 -19.59
N ILE A 153 22.89 -8.23 -19.79
CA ILE A 153 21.90 -8.22 -18.69
C ILE A 153 22.06 -9.45 -17.81
N LEU A 154 22.26 -10.63 -18.41
CA LEU A 154 22.55 -11.85 -17.65
C LEU A 154 23.79 -11.68 -16.77
N LYS A 155 24.90 -11.17 -17.34
CA LYS A 155 26.16 -10.97 -16.60
C LYS A 155 26.03 -9.96 -15.46
N MET A 156 25.22 -8.92 -15.66
CA MET A 156 24.93 -7.93 -14.61
C MET A 156 24.05 -8.48 -13.49
N GLY A 157 23.18 -9.45 -13.80
CA GLY A 157 22.23 -9.99 -12.84
C GLY A 157 22.76 -11.13 -11.98
N THR A 158 24.05 -11.47 -12.04
CA THR A 158 24.63 -12.63 -11.33
C THR A 158 25.98 -12.25 -10.74
N VAL A 159 26.30 -12.79 -9.56
CA VAL A 159 27.64 -12.66 -8.96
C VAL A 159 28.62 -13.73 -9.43
N LEU A 160 28.16 -14.70 -10.23
CA LEU A 160 29.01 -15.75 -10.75
C LEU A 160 30.08 -15.19 -11.71
N PRO A 161 31.31 -15.72 -11.67
CA PRO A 161 32.36 -15.33 -12.62
C PRO A 161 31.91 -15.48 -14.07
N HIS A 162 32.30 -14.54 -14.95
CA HIS A 162 31.88 -14.54 -16.35
C HIS A 162 32.32 -15.79 -17.14
N ASP A 163 33.37 -16.49 -16.68
CA ASP A 163 33.88 -17.71 -17.27
C ASP A 163 33.26 -18.99 -16.66
N HIS A 164 32.40 -18.84 -15.66
CA HIS A 164 31.71 -19.93 -14.99
C HIS A 164 30.90 -20.77 -16.00
N PRO A 165 30.92 -22.12 -15.90
CA PRO A 165 30.23 -22.99 -16.87
C PRO A 165 28.74 -22.71 -17.01
N LEU A 166 28.04 -22.40 -15.91
CA LEU A 166 26.62 -22.04 -15.93
C LEU A 166 26.39 -20.74 -16.72
N ILE A 167 27.25 -19.73 -16.59
CA ILE A 167 27.11 -18.48 -17.35
C ILE A 167 27.29 -18.74 -18.85
N LYS A 168 28.27 -19.56 -19.24
CA LYS A 168 28.45 -19.97 -20.64
C LYS A 168 27.23 -20.73 -21.18
N HIS A 169 26.60 -21.56 -20.35
CA HIS A 169 25.37 -22.25 -20.69
C HIS A 169 24.20 -21.26 -20.89
N TRP A 170 23.98 -20.37 -19.93
CA TRP A 170 22.90 -19.39 -19.96
C TRP A 170 23.03 -18.37 -21.10
N ILE A 171 24.23 -17.96 -21.46
CA ILE A 171 24.47 -17.12 -22.65
C ILE A 171 23.92 -17.80 -23.92
N LYS A 172 24.01 -19.14 -24.04
CA LYS A 172 23.44 -19.85 -25.20
C LYS A 172 21.92 -19.83 -25.22
N ILE A 173 21.28 -19.89 -24.04
CA ILE A 173 19.82 -19.81 -23.91
C ILE A 173 19.34 -18.40 -24.21
N VAL A 174 19.94 -17.40 -23.57
CA VAL A 174 19.60 -15.97 -23.74
C VAL A 174 19.69 -15.54 -25.21
N LYS A 175 20.65 -16.06 -25.97
CA LYS A 175 20.81 -15.78 -27.41
C LYS A 175 19.67 -16.30 -28.29
N ARG A 176 18.78 -17.17 -27.77
CA ARG A 176 17.58 -17.63 -28.48
C ARG A 176 16.43 -16.64 -28.37
N THR A 177 16.45 -15.76 -27.37
CA THR A 177 15.44 -14.72 -27.19
C THR A 177 15.60 -13.65 -28.27
N SER A 178 14.52 -13.38 -29.02
CA SER A 178 14.58 -12.32 -30.03
C SER A 178 14.68 -10.94 -29.36
N PRO A 179 15.50 -10.02 -29.91
CA PRO A 179 15.59 -8.67 -29.36
C PRO A 179 14.25 -7.92 -29.33
N GLU A 180 13.37 -8.19 -30.30
CA GLU A 180 12.03 -7.62 -30.36
C GLU A 180 11.14 -8.13 -29.22
N LEU A 181 11.17 -9.43 -28.93
CA LEU A 181 10.40 -9.99 -27.82
C LEU A 181 10.87 -9.40 -26.49
N TYR A 182 12.19 -9.37 -26.27
CA TYR A 182 12.76 -8.77 -25.06
C TYR A 182 12.35 -7.31 -24.90
N ALA A 183 12.45 -6.52 -25.98
CA ALA A 183 12.03 -5.13 -25.98
C ALA A 183 10.55 -4.95 -25.62
N ASN A 184 9.66 -5.75 -26.22
CA ASN A 184 8.23 -5.69 -25.92
C ASN A 184 7.97 -6.01 -24.45
N ILE A 185 8.64 -7.02 -23.88
CA ILE A 185 8.48 -7.35 -22.46
C ILE A 185 9.05 -6.26 -21.55
N MET A 186 10.14 -5.61 -21.95
CA MET A 186 10.65 -4.45 -21.24
C MET A 186 9.60 -3.34 -21.19
N ASP A 187 8.94 -3.05 -22.31
CA ASP A 187 7.86 -2.05 -22.41
C ASP A 187 6.64 -2.43 -21.53
N LEU A 188 6.27 -3.71 -21.45
CA LEU A 188 5.27 -4.20 -20.50
C LEU A 188 5.73 -4.04 -19.04
N SER A 189 6.99 -4.37 -18.73
CA SER A 189 7.53 -4.30 -17.37
C SER A 189 7.49 -2.88 -16.83
N ILE A 190 7.88 -1.90 -17.65
CA ILE A 190 7.92 -0.47 -17.27
C ILE A 190 6.55 0.23 -17.29
N SER A 191 5.51 -0.45 -17.78
CA SER A 191 4.11 0.03 -17.72
C SER A 191 3.29 -0.64 -16.62
N GLY A 192 3.86 -1.66 -15.96
CA GLY A 192 3.24 -2.31 -14.82
C GLY A 192 3.31 -1.45 -13.55
N TYR A 193 2.26 -1.51 -12.74
CA TYR A 193 2.20 -0.94 -11.39
C TYR A 193 2.09 -2.05 -10.35
N PRO A 194 3.15 -2.87 -10.15
CA PRO A 194 3.06 -4.11 -9.36
C PRO A 194 2.62 -3.91 -7.92
N LEU A 195 2.95 -2.75 -7.34
CA LEU A 195 2.63 -2.42 -5.95
C LEU A 195 1.13 -2.21 -5.73
N GLU A 196 0.39 -1.76 -6.75
CA GLU A 196 -1.07 -1.64 -6.67
C GLU A 196 -1.72 -3.03 -6.71
N ASP A 197 -1.15 -3.97 -7.49
CA ASP A 197 -1.66 -5.34 -7.53
C ASP A 197 -1.47 -6.06 -6.19
N LEU A 198 -0.37 -5.80 -5.46
CA LEU A 198 -0.14 -6.39 -4.13
C LEU A 198 -1.12 -5.85 -3.06
N LYS A 199 -1.70 -4.67 -3.24
CA LYS A 199 -2.62 -4.07 -2.27
C LYS A 199 -4.03 -4.67 -2.31
N VAL A 200 -4.40 -5.37 -3.38
CA VAL A 200 -5.79 -5.82 -3.59
C VAL A 200 -6.08 -7.23 -3.07
N PHE A 201 -5.09 -7.92 -2.48
CA PHE A 201 -5.26 -9.25 -1.89
C PHE A 201 -4.46 -9.40 -0.59
N ASN A 202 -4.77 -10.44 0.18
CA ASN A 202 -4.10 -10.78 1.45
C ASN A 202 -3.40 -12.15 1.42
N THR A 203 -3.27 -12.78 0.25
CA THR A 203 -2.48 -14.01 0.08
C THR A 203 -1.08 -13.80 0.67
N PRO A 204 -0.60 -14.67 1.59
CA PRO A 204 0.70 -14.51 2.19
C PRO A 204 1.78 -14.50 1.10
N THR A 205 2.59 -13.44 1.10
CA THR A 205 3.55 -13.17 0.04
C THR A 205 4.97 -13.07 0.61
N LEU A 206 5.91 -13.82 0.02
CA LEU A 206 7.33 -13.69 0.28
C LEU A 206 7.99 -12.97 -0.90
N ILE A 207 8.84 -12.00 -0.62
CA ILE A 207 9.62 -11.26 -1.61
C ILE A 207 11.10 -11.45 -1.29
N LEU A 208 11.84 -12.01 -2.24
CA LEU A 208 13.28 -12.25 -2.14
C LEU A 208 14.02 -11.42 -3.18
N SER A 209 15.03 -10.66 -2.75
CA SER A 209 15.95 -9.95 -3.65
C SER A 209 17.38 -10.30 -3.31
N GLY A 210 18.28 -10.20 -4.29
CA GLY A 210 19.72 -10.27 -4.04
C GLY A 210 20.24 -8.96 -3.43
N GLU A 211 21.18 -9.07 -2.49
CA GLU A 211 21.89 -7.91 -1.92
C GLU A 211 22.63 -7.09 -2.99
N GLU A 212 23.18 -7.77 -3.99
CA GLU A 212 23.96 -7.21 -5.10
C GLU A 212 23.09 -6.97 -6.35
N ASP A 213 21.76 -6.95 -6.20
CA ASP A 213 20.83 -6.75 -7.33
C ASP A 213 20.86 -5.30 -7.83
N ILE A 214 21.68 -5.07 -8.86
CA ILE A 214 21.80 -3.76 -9.52
C ILE A 214 20.70 -3.48 -10.55
N LEU A 215 19.96 -4.51 -10.99
CA LEU A 215 18.89 -4.36 -11.98
C LEU A 215 17.58 -3.91 -11.32
N PHE A 216 17.34 -4.40 -10.10
CA PHE A 216 16.16 -4.09 -9.29
C PHE A 216 16.57 -3.73 -7.85
N PRO A 217 17.13 -2.52 -7.64
CA PRO A 217 17.65 -2.14 -6.33
C PRO A 217 16.59 -2.23 -5.22
N GLN A 218 16.92 -2.96 -4.15
CA GLN A 218 15.97 -3.33 -3.10
C GLN A 218 15.33 -2.15 -2.35
N GLY A 219 16.04 -1.03 -2.20
CA GLY A 219 15.59 0.08 -1.35
C GLY A 219 14.22 0.66 -1.73
N TYR A 220 13.93 0.76 -3.03
CA TYR A 220 12.62 1.22 -3.47
C TYR A 220 11.53 0.16 -3.24
N LEU A 221 11.83 -1.11 -3.49
CA LEU A 221 10.85 -2.17 -3.28
C LEU A 221 10.47 -2.30 -1.80
N VAL A 222 11.47 -2.32 -0.91
CA VAL A 222 11.29 -2.45 0.54
C VAL A 222 10.41 -1.34 1.09
N SER A 223 10.64 -0.08 0.69
CA SER A 223 9.83 1.05 1.19
C SER A 223 8.35 0.96 0.79
N GLN A 224 8.05 0.23 -0.29
CA GLN A 224 6.69 0.09 -0.79
C GLN A 224 5.96 -1.11 -0.18
N VAL A 225 6.68 -2.19 0.12
CA VAL A 225 6.07 -3.43 0.65
C VAL A 225 6.09 -3.50 2.17
N SER A 226 6.90 -2.66 2.86
CA SER A 226 6.97 -2.61 4.33
C SER A 226 5.65 -2.21 5.01
N GLN A 227 4.72 -1.64 4.25
CA GLN A 227 3.38 -1.25 4.71
C GLN A 227 2.35 -2.37 4.53
N LEU A 228 2.69 -3.48 3.87
CA LEU A 228 1.78 -4.57 3.58
C LEU A 228 2.02 -5.72 4.56
N SER A 229 1.13 -5.90 5.53
CA SER A 229 1.28 -6.90 6.60
C SER A 229 1.35 -8.35 6.10
N HIS A 230 0.76 -8.65 4.94
CA HIS A 230 0.81 -9.98 4.32
C HIS A 230 2.10 -10.22 3.50
N CYS A 231 2.93 -9.18 3.29
CA CYS A 231 4.19 -9.27 2.56
C CYS A 231 5.39 -9.37 3.50
N HIS A 232 6.21 -10.39 3.30
CA HIS A 232 7.47 -10.58 3.99
C HIS A 232 8.60 -10.36 2.99
N TYR A 233 9.52 -9.47 3.32
CA TYR A 233 10.69 -9.20 2.48
C TYR A 233 11.95 -9.77 3.14
N MET A 234 12.81 -10.44 2.35
CA MET A 234 14.15 -10.85 2.76
C MET A 234 15.16 -10.62 1.65
N SER A 235 16.39 -10.25 2.04
CA SER A 235 17.53 -10.13 1.12
C SER A 235 18.41 -11.38 1.19
N ILE A 236 18.88 -11.85 0.05
CA ILE A 236 19.83 -12.96 -0.06
C ILE A 236 21.22 -12.38 -0.21
N LEU A 237 22.02 -12.57 0.84
CA LEU A 237 23.39 -12.07 0.91
C LEU A 237 24.26 -12.67 -0.19
N GLY A 238 25.08 -11.82 -0.81
CA GLY A 238 26.01 -12.21 -1.87
C GLY A 238 25.34 -12.78 -3.13
N ALA A 239 24.10 -12.38 -3.44
CA ALA A 239 23.41 -12.72 -4.67
C ALA A 239 22.96 -11.44 -5.40
N ALA A 240 22.90 -11.48 -6.73
CA ALA A 240 22.33 -10.44 -7.58
C ALA A 240 20.91 -10.84 -8.05
N SER A 241 20.43 -10.31 -9.17
CA SER A 241 19.04 -10.52 -9.62
C SER A 241 18.68 -11.98 -9.94
N PHE A 242 19.66 -12.80 -10.31
CA PHE A 242 19.49 -14.22 -10.59
C PHE A 242 19.72 -15.07 -9.33
N ILE A 243 18.99 -14.79 -8.26
CA ILE A 243 19.18 -15.43 -6.94
C ILE A 243 19.13 -16.96 -6.95
N VAL A 244 18.35 -17.55 -7.87
CA VAL A 244 18.27 -19.01 -8.04
C VAL A 244 19.52 -19.62 -8.71
N LEU A 245 20.30 -18.81 -9.42
CA LEU A 245 21.60 -19.20 -9.98
C LEU A 245 22.73 -18.94 -8.98
N ASP A 246 22.70 -17.77 -8.33
CA ASP A 246 23.74 -17.35 -7.40
C ASP A 246 23.72 -18.17 -6.10
N ASN A 247 22.52 -18.44 -5.57
CA ASN A 247 22.36 -19.13 -4.30
C ASN A 247 21.09 -20.02 -4.24
N PRO A 248 21.05 -21.11 -5.04
CA PRO A 248 19.87 -21.98 -5.13
C PRO A 248 19.47 -22.60 -3.79
N LYS A 249 20.46 -22.99 -2.97
CA LYS A 249 20.21 -23.64 -1.68
C LYS A 249 19.55 -22.69 -0.69
N ILE A 250 20.10 -21.49 -0.49
CA ILE A 250 19.52 -20.51 0.45
C ILE A 250 18.15 -20.07 -0.04
N THR A 251 18.01 -19.79 -1.34
CA THR A 251 16.71 -19.44 -1.94
C THR A 251 15.67 -20.52 -1.65
N ALA A 252 15.99 -21.80 -1.87
CA ALA A 252 15.08 -22.90 -1.58
C ALA A 252 14.72 -23.01 -0.09
N VAL A 253 15.69 -22.85 0.81
CA VAL A 253 15.44 -22.91 2.25
C VAL A 253 14.44 -21.83 2.68
N LEU A 254 14.62 -20.58 2.24
CA LEU A 254 13.72 -19.48 2.59
C LEU A 254 12.31 -19.69 2.00
N MET A 255 12.22 -20.20 0.77
CA MET A 255 10.95 -20.54 0.15
C MET A 255 10.21 -21.63 0.94
N LEU A 256 10.90 -22.72 1.28
CA LEU A 256 10.32 -23.85 2.00
C LEU A 256 9.89 -23.46 3.41
N ASP A 257 10.74 -22.75 4.15
CA ASP A 257 10.41 -22.24 5.48
C ASP A 257 9.17 -21.34 5.45
N PHE A 258 9.06 -20.44 4.47
CA PHE A 258 7.88 -19.59 4.31
C PHE A 258 6.60 -20.38 4.00
N ILE A 259 6.70 -21.42 3.17
CA ILE A 259 5.55 -22.27 2.82
C ILE A 259 5.12 -23.10 4.03
N GLU A 260 6.07 -23.72 4.74
CA GLU A 260 5.84 -24.59 5.90
C GLU A 260 5.33 -23.82 7.12
N ARG A 261 5.63 -22.52 7.23
CA ARG A 261 4.98 -21.65 8.20
C ARG A 261 3.47 -21.58 7.92
N HIS A 262 2.73 -22.40 8.65
CA HIS A 262 1.31 -22.19 8.89
C HIS A 262 1.12 -20.75 9.37
N HIS A 263 0.01 -20.11 9.01
CA HIS A 263 -0.46 -18.93 9.73
C HIS A 263 -0.59 -19.36 11.20
N ASN A 264 0.48 -19.22 11.98
CA ASN A 264 0.32 -18.99 13.38
C ASN A 264 -0.52 -17.72 13.43
N PRO A 265 -1.65 -17.70 14.17
CA PRO A 265 -2.24 -16.41 14.52
C PRO A 265 -1.09 -15.56 15.03
N GLU A 266 -1.00 -14.30 14.58
CA GLU A 266 0.01 -13.38 15.06
C GLU A 266 0.15 -13.62 16.57
N PRO A 267 1.36 -13.97 17.07
CA PRO A 267 1.53 -14.12 18.51
C PRO A 267 0.94 -12.85 19.10
N SER A 268 0.02 -12.93 20.07
CA SER A 268 -0.67 -11.75 20.58
C SER A 268 0.37 -10.68 20.91
N ILE A 269 0.56 -9.74 19.99
CA ILE A 269 1.60 -8.74 20.12
C ILE A 269 1.05 -7.82 21.20
N ASP A 270 1.87 -7.58 22.22
CA ASP A 270 1.50 -6.68 23.28
C ASP A 270 0.89 -5.40 22.68
N PRO A 271 -0.30 -4.96 23.12
CA PRO A 271 -0.98 -3.79 22.56
C PRO A 271 -0.07 -2.55 22.46
N PHE A 272 0.90 -2.40 23.36
CA PHE A 272 1.92 -1.36 23.34
C PHE A 272 2.89 -1.48 22.15
N VAL A 273 3.33 -2.71 21.84
CA VAL A 273 4.22 -2.97 20.71
C VAL A 273 3.46 -2.78 19.40
N THR A 274 2.20 -3.19 19.32
CA THR A 274 1.32 -2.91 18.18
C THR A 274 1.13 -1.40 17.99
N SER A 275 0.84 -0.64 19.06
CA SER A 275 0.71 0.81 18.97
C SER A 275 2.02 1.50 18.58
N MET A 276 3.17 1.00 19.04
CA MET A 276 4.48 1.48 18.59
C MET A 276 4.71 1.20 17.11
N TYR A 277 4.36 0.02 16.61
CA TYR A 277 4.48 -0.31 15.18
C TYR A 277 3.59 0.59 14.32
N GLU A 278 2.36 0.84 14.76
CA GLU A 278 1.43 1.78 14.12
C GLU A 278 2.00 3.20 14.11
N GLU A 279 2.57 3.67 15.23
CA GLU A 279 3.20 4.98 15.34
C GLU A 279 4.45 5.13 14.45
N ILE A 280 5.29 4.09 14.36
CA ILE A 280 6.47 4.06 13.47
C ILE A 280 6.04 4.06 12.00
N GLN A 281 4.98 3.33 11.64
CA GLN A 281 4.42 3.35 10.28
C GLN A 281 3.83 4.72 9.93
N ASP A 282 3.11 5.34 10.85
CA ASP A 282 2.58 6.70 10.69
C ASP A 282 3.70 7.73 10.51
N TYR A 283 4.75 7.65 11.33
CA TYR A 283 5.92 8.51 11.22
C TYR A 283 6.66 8.33 9.89
N THR A 284 6.88 7.09 9.47
CA THR A 284 7.54 6.77 8.17
C THR A 284 6.72 7.30 7.00
N SER A 285 5.40 7.16 7.07
CA SER A 285 4.45 7.74 6.10
C SER A 285 4.54 9.27 6.07
N LEU A 286 4.77 9.91 7.21
CA LEU A 286 4.95 11.36 7.37
C LEU A 286 6.30 11.84 6.78
N VAL A 287 7.37 11.06 6.96
CA VAL A 287 8.70 11.33 6.41
C VAL A 287 8.72 11.19 4.88
N GLU A 288 8.05 10.17 4.32
CA GLU A 288 7.88 10.04 2.87
C GLU A 288 7.10 11.21 2.25
N ARG A 289 6.08 11.72 2.96
CA ARG A 289 5.31 12.91 2.54
C ARG A 289 6.15 14.19 2.52
N LYS A 290 7.14 14.30 3.41
CA LYS A 290 8.09 15.44 3.43
C LYS A 290 9.20 15.33 2.38
N THR A 291 9.61 14.11 2.00
CA THR A 291 10.70 13.90 1.02
C THR A 291 10.21 13.79 -0.42
N LYS A 292 8.96 13.38 -0.68
CA LYS A 292 8.32 13.43 -2.01
C LYS A 292 7.78 14.83 -2.32
N GLY A 293 8.67 15.79 -2.48
CA GLY A 293 8.40 17.07 -3.17
C GLY A 293 8.16 16.89 -4.67
N GLN A 294 7.24 16.00 -5.07
CA GLN A 294 6.81 15.84 -6.46
C GLN A 294 5.30 16.07 -6.55
N ASN A 295 4.95 17.23 -7.11
CA ASN A 295 3.63 17.56 -7.65
C ASN A 295 3.25 16.51 -8.71
N ILE A 296 2.60 15.43 -8.29
CA ILE A 296 1.57 14.81 -9.12
C ILE A 296 0.40 15.80 -9.03
N GLY A 297 -0.12 16.27 -10.16
CA GLY A 297 -1.30 17.12 -10.21
C GLY A 297 -2.56 16.40 -9.75
N LEU A 298 -2.56 15.93 -8.50
CA LEU A 298 -3.74 15.52 -7.76
C LEU A 298 -4.36 16.79 -7.20
N GLU A 299 -5.66 16.90 -7.35
CA GLU A 299 -6.39 18.05 -6.85
C GLU A 299 -6.38 17.98 -5.31
N ASN A 300 -5.90 19.06 -4.68
CA ASN A 300 -5.74 19.15 -3.24
C ASN A 300 -6.98 19.81 -2.64
N LEU A 301 -7.72 19.04 -1.85
CA LEU A 301 -8.90 19.50 -1.13
C LEU A 301 -8.52 19.83 0.32
N TYR A 302 -8.66 21.09 0.73
CA TYR A 302 -8.60 21.44 2.15
C TYR A 302 -10.01 21.72 2.65
N VAL A 303 -10.34 21.20 3.82
CA VAL A 303 -11.66 21.41 4.45
C VAL A 303 -11.47 21.86 5.90
N GLY A 304 -11.83 23.11 6.16
CA GLY A 304 -12.03 23.62 7.50
C GLY A 304 -13.39 23.15 8.03
N VAL A 305 -13.42 22.66 9.26
CA VAL A 305 -14.60 22.14 9.96
C VAL A 305 -14.71 22.72 11.37
N LEU A 306 -13.59 22.79 12.11
CA LEU A 306 -13.58 23.17 13.52
C LEU A 306 -13.72 24.67 13.72
N HIS A 307 -12.98 25.50 12.99
CA HIS A 307 -13.06 26.96 13.18
C HIS A 307 -14.23 27.54 12.38
N SER A 308 -14.27 27.21 11.10
CA SER A 308 -15.33 27.61 10.18
C SER A 308 -15.43 26.56 9.09
N PHE A 309 -16.64 26.35 8.57
CA PHE A 309 -16.80 25.41 7.46
C PHE A 309 -16.38 26.08 6.15
N GLN A 310 -15.18 25.73 5.67
CA GLN A 310 -14.59 26.27 4.45
C GLN A 310 -14.01 25.14 3.62
N VAL A 311 -14.16 25.21 2.30
CA VAL A 311 -13.65 24.19 1.40
C VAL A 311 -12.84 24.84 0.31
N TYR A 312 -11.58 24.45 0.20
CA TYR A 312 -10.66 24.92 -0.82
C TYR A 312 -10.27 23.76 -1.72
N LEU A 313 -10.38 23.97 -3.03
CA LEU A 313 -9.89 23.02 -4.02
C LEU A 313 -8.76 23.70 -4.81
N ASN A 314 -7.55 23.15 -4.74
CA ASN A 314 -6.37 23.74 -5.37
C ASN A 314 -6.18 25.23 -5.03
N GLN A 315 -6.39 25.59 -3.76
CA GLN A 315 -6.32 26.95 -3.22
C GLN A 315 -7.47 27.90 -3.66
N GLU A 316 -8.47 27.41 -4.39
CA GLU A 316 -9.70 28.17 -4.69
C GLU A 316 -10.83 27.79 -3.73
N GLU A 317 -11.45 28.78 -3.12
CA GLU A 317 -12.56 28.57 -2.19
C GLU A 317 -13.88 28.26 -2.92
N ILE A 318 -14.61 27.26 -2.44
CA ILE A 318 -15.97 26.96 -2.86
C ILE A 318 -16.93 27.64 -1.88
N LEU A 319 -17.47 28.78 -2.27
CA LEU A 319 -18.15 29.72 -1.36
C LEU A 319 -19.59 29.33 -0.96
N GLU A 320 -20.35 28.68 -1.85
CA GLU A 320 -21.80 28.46 -1.65
C GLU A 320 -22.20 27.00 -1.82
N GLY A 321 -23.40 26.62 -1.34
CA GLY A 321 -24.00 25.29 -1.56
C GLY A 321 -23.83 24.28 -0.41
N TRP A 322 -22.95 24.53 0.55
CA TRP A 322 -22.65 23.60 1.65
C TRP A 322 -23.82 23.33 2.60
N ASN A 323 -24.74 24.29 2.75
CA ASN A 323 -25.91 24.17 3.62
C ASN A 323 -27.11 23.45 2.97
N GLN A 324 -26.93 22.88 1.78
CA GLN A 324 -27.98 22.13 1.08
C GLN A 324 -27.66 20.65 1.05
N ARG A 325 -28.71 19.80 1.07
CA ARG A 325 -28.61 18.36 0.78
C ARG A 325 -27.54 17.63 1.61
N PHE A 326 -27.34 18.03 2.87
CA PHE A 326 -26.32 17.48 3.78
C PHE A 326 -24.89 17.53 3.23
N ALA A 327 -24.58 18.41 2.27
CA ALA A 327 -23.26 18.46 1.63
C ALA A 327 -22.12 18.63 2.65
N LYS A 328 -22.30 19.52 3.63
CA LYS A 328 -21.39 19.71 4.76
C LYS A 328 -21.13 18.40 5.53
N SER A 329 -22.21 17.81 6.05
CA SER A 329 -22.16 16.59 6.87
C SER A 329 -21.56 15.40 6.12
N ILE A 330 -21.97 15.19 4.86
CA ILE A 330 -21.42 14.12 4.01
C ILE A 330 -19.91 14.32 3.80
N LEU A 331 -19.47 15.53 3.45
CA LEU A 331 -18.05 15.78 3.20
C LEU A 331 -17.21 15.59 4.47
N THR A 332 -17.67 16.13 5.60
CA THR A 332 -17.01 15.94 6.91
C THR A 332 -16.91 14.46 7.28
N TYR A 333 -17.98 13.69 7.07
CA TYR A 333 -17.98 12.25 7.34
C TYR A 333 -16.96 11.51 6.46
N LEU A 334 -16.91 11.82 5.16
CA LEU A 334 -15.95 11.17 4.24
C LEU A 334 -14.49 11.50 4.58
N ILE A 335 -14.22 12.71 5.08
CA ILE A 335 -12.88 13.11 5.55
C ILE A 335 -12.44 12.27 6.74
N LEU A 336 -13.34 12.06 7.71
CA LEU A 336 -13.04 11.34 8.94
C LEU A 336 -12.92 9.82 8.73
N HIS A 337 -13.68 9.26 7.78
CA HIS A 337 -13.77 7.81 7.60
C HIS A 337 -13.00 7.26 6.38
N ARG A 338 -12.47 8.13 5.49
CA ARG A 338 -11.70 7.82 4.25
C ARG A 338 -12.42 6.97 3.19
N SER A 339 -13.09 5.89 3.58
CA SER A 339 -13.97 5.05 2.78
C SER A 339 -15.14 4.60 3.65
N THR A 340 -16.37 4.71 3.15
CA THR A 340 -17.58 4.32 3.90
C THR A 340 -18.55 3.55 3.03
N THR A 341 -19.34 2.67 3.63
CA THR A 341 -20.49 2.07 2.95
C THR A 341 -21.63 3.06 2.85
N ARG A 342 -22.49 2.86 1.85
CA ARG A 342 -23.73 3.63 1.72
C ARG A 342 -24.63 3.43 2.93
N GLU A 343 -24.62 2.24 3.56
CA GLU A 343 -25.37 2.00 4.80
C GLU A 343 -24.86 2.83 5.97
N GLN A 344 -23.55 2.81 6.24
CA GLN A 344 -22.94 3.55 7.35
C GLN A 344 -23.22 5.05 7.26
N LEU A 345 -23.05 5.62 6.05
CA LEU A 345 -23.35 7.03 5.84
C LEU A 345 -24.86 7.31 5.97
N CYS A 346 -25.74 6.39 5.57
CA CYS A 346 -27.18 6.56 5.79
C CYS A 346 -27.55 6.53 7.28
N GLU A 347 -26.94 5.63 8.05
CA GLU A 347 -27.17 5.49 9.49
C GLU A 347 -26.69 6.73 10.24
N ALA A 348 -25.53 7.28 9.87
CA ALA A 348 -25.00 8.51 10.44
C ALA A 348 -25.89 9.73 10.15
N LEU A 349 -26.33 9.90 8.89
CA LEU A 349 -27.11 11.09 8.49
C LEU A 349 -28.58 11.00 8.88
N TRP A 350 -29.17 9.81 8.86
CA TRP A 350 -30.59 9.59 9.09
C TRP A 350 -30.86 8.33 9.91
N PRO A 351 -30.46 8.29 11.20
CA PRO A 351 -30.61 7.09 12.04
C PRO A 351 -32.07 6.64 12.19
N GLN A 352 -33.02 7.58 12.03
CA GLN A 352 -34.46 7.33 12.19
C GLN A 352 -35.17 6.93 10.89
N LEU A 353 -34.51 6.98 9.73
CA LEU A 353 -35.14 6.66 8.45
C LEU A 353 -34.87 5.21 8.01
N PRO A 354 -35.86 4.50 7.45
CA PRO A 354 -35.64 3.17 6.88
C PRO A 354 -34.55 3.20 5.80
N ILE A 355 -33.63 2.24 5.84
CA ILE A 355 -32.43 2.19 4.98
C ILE A 355 -32.72 2.34 3.49
N ARG A 356 -33.86 1.82 3.02
CA ARG A 356 -34.28 1.89 1.61
C ARG A 356 -34.61 3.33 1.19
N GLN A 357 -35.20 4.13 2.08
CA GLN A 357 -35.51 5.54 1.87
C GLN A 357 -34.22 6.37 1.95
N SER A 358 -33.38 6.10 2.96
CA SER A 358 -32.09 6.77 3.17
C SER A 358 -31.17 6.62 1.96
N LYS A 359 -31.05 5.41 1.38
CA LYS A 359 -30.25 5.16 0.16
C LYS A 359 -30.74 5.94 -1.07
N LYS A 360 -32.06 6.17 -1.21
CA LYS A 360 -32.62 7.00 -2.29
C LYS A 360 -32.21 8.46 -2.11
N ASN A 361 -32.36 9.00 -0.90
CA ASN A 361 -31.93 10.36 -0.57
C ASN A 361 -30.43 10.55 -0.80
N LEU A 362 -29.63 9.59 -0.31
CA LEU A 362 -28.17 9.61 -0.44
C LEU A 362 -27.71 9.71 -1.90
N THR A 363 -28.38 9.01 -2.82
CA THR A 363 -28.02 9.05 -4.24
C THR A 363 -28.20 10.45 -4.84
N VAL A 364 -29.27 11.16 -4.46
CA VAL A 364 -29.51 12.55 -4.86
C VAL A 364 -28.45 13.47 -4.25
N TYR A 365 -28.08 13.23 -3.00
CA TYR A 365 -27.21 14.13 -2.24
C TYR A 365 -25.74 13.97 -2.66
N LEU A 366 -25.30 12.75 -2.96
CA LEU A 366 -23.98 12.49 -3.58
C LEU A 366 -23.88 13.10 -4.98
N SER A 367 -24.96 13.09 -5.75
CA SER A 367 -24.99 13.76 -7.07
C SER A 367 -24.85 15.27 -6.93
N TYR A 368 -25.45 15.86 -5.88
CA TYR A 368 -25.28 17.27 -5.55
C TYR A 368 -23.84 17.59 -5.10
N LEU A 369 -23.30 16.81 -4.15
CA LEU A 369 -21.93 16.97 -3.65
C LEU A 369 -20.90 16.83 -4.78
N LYS A 370 -21.07 15.86 -5.69
CA LYS A 370 -20.22 15.70 -6.86
C LYS A 370 -20.20 16.95 -7.75
N LYS A 371 -21.35 17.58 -7.97
CA LYS A 371 -21.44 18.84 -8.72
C LYS A 371 -20.77 19.99 -7.97
N LEU A 372 -20.96 20.04 -6.66
CA LEU A 372 -20.37 21.08 -5.82
C LEU A 372 -18.84 21.05 -5.84
N LEU A 373 -18.27 19.84 -5.91
CA LEU A 373 -16.83 19.58 -6.01
C LEU A 373 -16.29 19.63 -7.45
N MET A 374 -17.12 19.96 -8.45
CA MET A 374 -16.67 20.16 -9.83
C MET A 374 -16.48 21.65 -10.12
N THR A 375 -15.23 22.11 -10.15
CA THR A 375 -14.86 23.48 -10.53
C THR A 375 -14.26 23.52 -11.94
N LYS A 376 -14.02 24.72 -12.48
CA LYS A 376 -13.36 24.89 -13.79
C LYS A 376 -11.94 24.30 -13.85
N LYS A 377 -11.31 24.06 -12.69
CA LYS A 377 -9.97 23.49 -12.54
C LYS A 377 -9.99 22.00 -12.19
N THR A 378 -11.17 21.39 -12.09
CA THR A 378 -11.32 19.95 -11.86
C THR A 378 -11.04 19.20 -13.15
N THR A 379 -9.94 18.45 -13.15
CA THR A 379 -9.47 17.57 -14.21
C THR A 379 -10.02 16.14 -14.07
N GLN A 380 -10.39 15.71 -12.85
CA GLN A 380 -10.92 14.38 -12.57
C GLN A 380 -12.03 14.39 -11.51
N PRO A 381 -12.94 13.39 -11.48
CA PRO A 381 -13.96 13.31 -10.44
C PRO A 381 -13.32 13.11 -9.05
N LEU A 382 -13.65 13.99 -8.09
CA LEU A 382 -13.12 13.96 -6.71
C LEU A 382 -13.88 13.04 -5.74
N LEU A 383 -15.05 12.58 -6.18
CA LEU A 383 -15.90 11.66 -5.43
C LEU A 383 -16.17 10.43 -6.30
N SER A 384 -15.75 9.27 -5.80
CA SER A 384 -16.05 7.98 -6.39
C SER A 384 -17.18 7.32 -5.60
N THR A 385 -18.15 6.78 -6.34
CA THR A 385 -19.31 6.11 -5.76
C THR A 385 -19.56 4.84 -6.56
N ASP A 386 -19.56 3.69 -5.90
CA ASP A 386 -20.02 2.42 -6.47
C ASP A 386 -21.35 1.99 -5.82
N ARG A 387 -21.75 0.72 -6.01
CA ARG A 387 -23.02 0.19 -5.50
C ARG A 387 -23.05 0.09 -3.98
N GLU A 388 -21.89 -0.03 -3.32
CA GLU A 388 -21.75 -0.27 -1.89
C GLU A 388 -20.90 0.78 -1.18
N HIS A 389 -19.89 1.34 -1.83
CA HIS A 389 -18.91 2.24 -1.22
C HIS A 389 -18.90 3.65 -1.80
N ILE A 390 -18.45 4.59 -0.96
CA ILE A 390 -18.24 5.99 -1.27
C ILE A 390 -16.86 6.38 -0.72
N HIS A 391 -16.02 6.98 -1.56
CA HIS A 391 -14.72 7.49 -1.13
C HIS A 391 -14.31 8.74 -1.91
N LEU A 392 -13.51 9.59 -1.26
CA LEU A 392 -12.83 10.71 -1.90
C LEU A 392 -11.63 10.18 -2.68
N THR A 393 -11.50 10.60 -3.93
CA THR A 393 -10.36 10.27 -4.80
C THR A 393 -9.29 11.37 -4.79
N ALA A 394 -9.65 12.56 -4.29
CA ALA A 394 -8.75 13.69 -4.09
C ALA A 394 -7.77 13.44 -2.94
N GLN A 395 -6.58 14.06 -3.02
CA GLN A 395 -5.79 14.26 -1.80
C GLN A 395 -6.49 15.31 -0.95
N PHE A 396 -6.64 15.07 0.35
CA PHE A 396 -7.28 16.05 1.23
C PHE A 396 -6.56 16.24 2.56
N SER A 397 -6.81 17.42 3.14
CA SER A 397 -6.39 17.83 4.48
C SER A 397 -7.56 18.52 5.18
N SER A 398 -7.60 18.46 6.51
CA SER A 398 -8.62 19.16 7.30
C SER A 398 -8.12 19.54 8.68
N ASP A 399 -8.60 20.67 9.19
CA ASP A 399 -8.29 21.17 10.52
C ASP A 399 -8.69 20.17 11.63
N ILE A 400 -9.79 19.43 11.45
CA ILE A 400 -10.24 18.40 12.38
C ILE A 400 -9.28 17.20 12.41
N SER A 401 -8.81 16.73 11.24
CA SER A 401 -7.85 15.62 11.19
C SER A 401 -6.51 16.05 11.79
N GLU A 402 -6.08 17.29 11.51
CA GLU A 402 -4.86 17.86 12.07
C GLU A 402 -4.95 17.98 13.59
N THR A 403 -6.08 18.46 14.11
CA THR A 403 -6.33 18.61 15.55
C THR A 403 -6.36 17.26 16.26
N LEU A 404 -7.06 16.26 15.71
CA LEU A 404 -7.10 14.90 16.27
C LEU A 404 -5.71 14.25 16.31
N ASN A 405 -4.90 14.44 15.26
CA ASN A 405 -3.53 13.96 15.23
C ASN A 405 -2.63 14.68 16.26
N GLN A 406 -2.79 15.99 16.43
CA GLN A 406 -2.07 16.75 17.44
C GLN A 406 -2.44 16.30 18.86
N LEU A 407 -3.73 16.12 19.16
CA LEU A 407 -4.19 15.61 20.44
C LEU A 407 -3.61 14.23 20.75
N ARG A 408 -3.63 13.32 19.77
CA ARG A 408 -3.05 11.98 19.92
C ARG A 408 -1.54 12.05 20.20
N SER A 409 -0.81 12.88 19.43
CA SER A 409 0.63 13.07 19.60
C SER A 409 0.98 13.66 20.97
N ILE A 410 0.22 14.64 21.45
CA ILE A 410 0.45 15.25 22.77
C ILE A 410 0.13 14.24 23.89
N SER A 411 -0.95 13.46 23.74
CA SER A 411 -1.34 12.45 24.73
C SER A 411 -0.22 11.42 24.95
N ASN A 412 0.42 10.98 23.86
CA ASN A 412 1.51 10.00 23.87
C ASN A 412 2.88 10.57 24.26
N GLU A 413 3.04 11.89 24.38
CA GLU A 413 4.31 12.49 24.78
C GLU A 413 4.59 12.22 26.27
N ASN A 414 5.78 11.71 26.53
CA ASN A 414 6.25 11.32 27.87
C ASN A 414 7.11 12.40 28.52
N ASP A 415 7.78 13.25 27.73
CA ASP A 415 8.52 14.39 28.27
C ASP A 415 7.54 15.49 28.73
N PRO A 416 7.46 15.81 30.03
CA PRO A 416 6.47 16.77 30.55
C PRO A 416 6.63 18.17 29.96
N LYS A 417 7.86 18.60 29.64
CA LYS A 417 8.13 19.92 29.09
C LYS A 417 7.70 20.00 27.64
N ILE A 418 8.04 18.99 26.83
CA ILE A 418 7.60 18.92 25.41
C ILE A 418 6.07 18.84 25.35
N LYS A 419 5.47 18.02 26.22
CA LYS A 419 4.01 17.90 26.33
C LYS A 419 3.35 19.22 26.69
N PHE A 420 3.93 19.98 27.62
CA PHE A 420 3.46 21.30 28.00
C PHE A 420 3.55 22.30 26.84
N GLU A 421 4.69 22.41 26.17
CA GLU A 421 4.90 23.32 25.04
C GLU A 421 3.96 23.01 23.86
N ALA A 422 3.76 21.72 23.56
CA ALA A 422 2.86 21.28 22.51
C ALA A 422 1.38 21.52 22.87
N SER A 423 0.97 21.22 24.11
CA SER A 423 -0.36 21.54 24.64
C SER A 423 -0.67 23.04 24.54
N GLN A 424 0.29 23.87 24.97
CA GLN A 424 0.16 25.33 24.94
C GLN A 424 -0.02 25.83 23.51
N LYS A 425 0.77 25.31 22.57
CA LYS A 425 0.69 25.70 21.16
C LYS A 425 -0.67 25.33 20.54
N LEU A 426 -1.17 24.12 20.82
CA LEU A 426 -2.47 23.68 20.32
C LEU A 426 -3.59 24.56 20.85
N LEU A 427 -3.67 24.71 22.17
CA LEU A 427 -4.74 25.45 22.82
C LEU A 427 -4.76 26.95 22.48
N ASN A 428 -3.61 27.54 22.11
CA ASN A 428 -3.56 28.94 21.68
C ASN A 428 -4.03 29.16 20.23
N ASN A 429 -4.01 28.12 19.39
CA ASN A 429 -4.39 28.20 17.98
C ASN A 429 -5.85 27.79 17.71
N LEU A 430 -6.54 27.25 18.71
CA LEU A 430 -7.94 26.85 18.60
C LEU A 430 -8.88 28.05 18.80
N ALA A 431 -9.84 28.21 17.91
CA ALA A 431 -10.98 29.11 18.10
C ALA A 431 -12.13 28.30 18.70
N LEU A 432 -12.71 28.80 19.79
CA LEU A 432 -13.86 28.20 20.46
C LEU A 432 -15.09 29.13 20.31
N PRO A 433 -16.31 28.58 20.21
CA PRO A 433 -16.66 27.15 20.29
C PRO A 433 -16.25 26.35 19.03
N LEU A 434 -16.00 25.05 19.18
CA LEU A 434 -15.63 24.18 18.07
C LEU A 434 -16.83 23.89 17.16
N ALA A 435 -16.53 23.85 15.87
CA ALA A 435 -17.43 23.49 14.78
C ALA A 435 -18.84 24.13 14.85
N PRO A 436 -18.94 25.46 14.91
CA PRO A 436 -20.20 26.17 15.22
C PRO A 436 -21.30 26.03 14.15
N THR A 437 -21.06 25.27 13.08
CA THR A 437 -21.95 25.20 11.92
C THR A 437 -22.38 23.78 11.51
N LEU A 438 -21.99 22.77 12.29
CA LEU A 438 -22.35 21.36 12.07
C LEU A 438 -22.92 20.78 13.37
N TYR A 439 -24.15 20.23 13.29
CA TYR A 439 -24.95 19.85 14.46
C TYR A 439 -25.45 18.40 14.38
N ASP A 440 -24.83 17.58 13.53
CA ASP A 440 -25.20 16.17 13.41
C ASP A 440 -24.82 15.40 14.69
N ASP A 441 -25.73 14.56 15.20
CA ASP A 441 -25.55 13.83 16.47
C ASP A 441 -24.22 13.03 16.51
N TRP A 442 -23.89 12.35 15.40
CA TRP A 442 -22.65 11.58 15.28
C TRP A 442 -21.40 12.47 15.36
N PHE A 443 -21.51 13.72 14.91
CA PHE A 443 -20.40 14.66 14.87
C PHE A 443 -20.24 15.39 16.22
N ILE A 444 -21.35 15.67 16.91
CA ILE A 444 -21.33 16.22 18.27
C ILE A 444 -20.54 15.30 19.20
N GLN A 445 -20.70 13.98 19.08
CA GLN A 445 -19.91 13.01 19.87
C GLN A 445 -18.39 13.17 19.65
N ILE A 446 -17.97 13.46 18.41
CA ILE A 446 -16.56 13.68 18.07
C ILE A 446 -16.08 15.01 18.64
N VAL A 447 -16.88 16.07 18.54
CA VAL A 447 -16.54 17.38 19.12
C VAL A 447 -16.41 17.29 20.64
N ASN A 448 -17.36 16.65 21.32
CA ASN A 448 -17.29 16.44 22.77
C ASN A 448 -16.01 15.69 23.15
N GLN A 449 -15.64 14.65 22.40
CA GLN A 449 -14.41 13.92 22.65
C GLN A 449 -13.16 14.80 22.47
N ILE A 450 -13.17 15.71 21.48
CA ILE A 450 -12.09 16.69 21.30
C ILE A 450 -12.05 17.65 22.49
N GLU A 451 -13.18 18.19 22.92
CA GLU A 451 -13.27 19.11 24.06
C GLU A 451 -12.79 18.47 25.37
N GLU A 452 -13.21 17.23 25.65
CA GLU A 452 -12.71 16.46 26.80
C GLU A 452 -11.18 16.34 26.79
N ASN A 453 -10.59 16.02 25.63
CA ASN A 453 -9.13 15.94 25.52
C ASN A 453 -8.46 17.31 25.74
N LEU A 454 -9.06 18.40 25.24
CA LEU A 454 -8.54 19.75 25.46
C LEU A 454 -8.59 20.16 26.94
N ILE A 455 -9.65 19.77 27.65
CA ILE A 455 -9.78 19.96 29.10
C ILE A 455 -8.67 19.22 29.83
N GLN A 456 -8.42 17.95 29.49
CA GLN A 456 -7.33 17.17 30.09
C GLN A 456 -5.95 17.79 29.83
N LEU A 457 -5.71 18.36 28.65
CA LEU A 457 -4.47 19.08 28.37
C LEU A 457 -4.34 20.34 29.24
N ALA A 458 -5.41 21.11 29.42
CA ALA A 458 -5.41 22.29 30.28
C ALA A 458 -5.13 21.94 31.75
N LEU A 459 -5.73 20.85 32.25
CA LEU A 459 -5.46 20.33 33.59
C LEU A 459 -4.00 19.85 33.74
N GLY A 460 -3.49 19.08 32.78
CA GLY A 460 -2.11 18.62 32.79
C GLY A 460 -1.08 19.77 32.71
N MET A 461 -1.39 20.82 31.97
CA MET A 461 -0.56 22.04 31.95
C MET A 461 -0.54 22.75 33.31
N ALA A 462 -1.69 22.81 34.00
CA ALA A 462 -1.75 23.33 35.35
C ALA A 462 -0.88 22.50 36.31
N ASP A 463 -0.98 21.17 36.26
CA ASP A 463 -0.15 20.29 37.08
C ASP A 463 1.35 20.49 36.83
N TRP A 464 1.76 20.71 35.57
CA TRP A 464 3.15 21.02 35.24
C TRP A 464 3.63 22.33 35.90
N TRP A 465 2.83 23.41 35.82
CA TRP A 465 3.19 24.66 36.51
C TRP A 465 3.29 24.49 38.03
N LEU A 466 2.45 23.66 38.63
CA LEU A 466 2.53 23.37 40.07
C LEU A 466 3.82 22.62 40.43
N GLN A 467 4.25 21.67 39.61
CA GLN A 467 5.54 20.99 39.79
C GLN A 467 6.72 21.97 39.72
N GLU A 468 6.62 23.00 38.88
CA GLU A 468 7.60 24.08 38.76
C GLU A 468 7.47 25.16 39.85
N GLY A 469 6.56 25.00 40.81
CA GLY A 469 6.32 25.97 41.89
C GLY A 469 5.64 27.27 41.45
N LYS A 470 4.97 27.27 40.29
CA LYS A 470 4.33 28.42 39.64
C LYS A 470 2.81 28.40 39.80
N GLU A 471 2.35 28.49 41.05
CA GLU A 471 0.93 28.33 41.40
C GLU A 471 0.02 29.43 40.81
N LYS A 472 0.54 30.67 40.72
CA LYS A 472 -0.22 31.80 40.15
C LYS A 472 -0.45 31.60 38.65
N GLU A 473 0.53 31.11 37.93
CA GLU A 473 0.47 30.80 36.50
C GLU A 473 -0.51 29.66 36.22
N ALA A 474 -0.47 28.60 37.05
CA ALA A 474 -1.43 27.50 36.98
C ALA A 474 -2.88 28.00 37.14
N PHE A 475 -3.13 28.85 38.14
CA PHE A 475 -4.47 29.40 38.37
C PHE A 475 -4.95 30.32 37.23
N GLN A 476 -4.07 31.22 36.74
CA GLN A 476 -4.41 32.10 35.62
C GLN A 476 -4.72 31.33 34.34
N HIS A 477 -3.98 30.25 34.08
CA HIS A 477 -4.25 29.36 32.96
C HIS A 477 -5.61 28.68 33.09
N LEU A 478 -5.87 27.99 34.21
CA LEU A 478 -7.15 27.30 34.40
C LEU A 478 -8.32 28.27 34.30
N ARG A 479 -8.19 29.49 34.84
CA ARG A 479 -9.22 30.54 34.69
C ARG A 479 -9.51 30.90 33.23
N LYS A 480 -8.49 30.93 32.36
CA LYS A 480 -8.68 31.15 30.91
C LYS A 480 -9.52 30.03 30.29
N TYR A 481 -9.23 28.77 30.60
CA TYR A 481 -9.94 27.63 30.01
C TYR A 481 -11.29 27.34 30.65
N PHE A 482 -11.49 27.65 31.92
CA PHE A 482 -12.80 27.64 32.55
C PHE A 482 -13.80 28.58 31.86
N SER A 483 -13.31 29.70 31.32
CA SER A 483 -14.14 30.63 30.53
C SER A 483 -14.53 30.10 29.15
N LEU A 484 -13.94 28.99 28.73
CA LEU A 484 -14.12 28.38 27.41
C LEU A 484 -14.90 27.06 27.48
N PHE A 485 -14.80 26.34 28.60
CA PHE A 485 -15.46 25.05 28.86
C PHE A 485 -16.34 25.13 30.11
N HIS A 486 -17.37 25.97 30.07
CA HIS A 486 -18.19 26.30 31.25
C HIS A 486 -18.97 25.13 31.87
N GLU A 487 -19.11 24.01 31.15
CA GLU A 487 -19.87 22.85 31.60
C GLU A 487 -19.02 21.79 32.30
N ASP A 488 -17.69 21.93 32.32
CA ASP A 488 -16.78 20.97 32.97
C ASP A 488 -16.46 21.36 34.42
N GLU A 489 -16.83 20.49 35.36
CA GLU A 489 -16.56 20.67 36.79
C GLU A 489 -15.09 20.43 37.16
N SER A 490 -14.33 19.71 36.32
CA SER A 490 -12.95 19.31 36.60
C SER A 490 -12.01 20.51 36.70
N ILE A 491 -12.11 21.46 35.76
CA ILE A 491 -11.34 22.72 35.80
C ILE A 491 -11.71 23.54 37.04
N TYR A 492 -13.01 23.65 37.34
CA TYR A 492 -13.51 24.41 38.49
C TYR A 492 -12.99 23.83 39.82
N ASN A 493 -13.09 22.51 40.00
CA ASN A 493 -12.62 21.81 41.19
C ASN A 493 -11.11 22.04 41.39
N LYS A 494 -10.32 21.93 40.32
CA LYS A 494 -8.87 22.18 40.37
C LYS A 494 -8.54 23.63 40.72
N MET A 495 -9.33 24.60 40.24
CA MET A 495 -9.17 26.00 40.61
C MET A 495 -9.45 26.26 42.09
N ILE A 496 -10.47 25.62 42.67
CA ILE A 496 -10.77 25.72 44.11
C ILE A 496 -9.60 25.18 44.94
N GLU A 497 -9.06 24.01 44.58
CA GLU A 497 -7.90 23.42 45.26
C GLU A 497 -6.69 24.36 45.29
N LEU A 498 -6.48 25.12 44.21
CA LEU A 498 -5.38 26.09 44.11
C LEU A 498 -5.65 27.38 44.89
N GLN A 499 -6.90 27.83 44.94
CA GLN A 499 -7.25 29.05 45.67
C GLN A 499 -7.00 28.91 47.18
N VAL A 500 -7.14 27.71 47.74
CA VAL A 500 -6.82 27.41 49.15
C VAL A 500 -5.31 27.45 49.46
N LYS A 501 -4.43 27.42 48.44
CA LYS A 501 -2.97 27.46 48.60
C LYS A 501 -2.34 28.84 48.35
N VAL A 502 -3.03 29.70 47.60
CA VAL A 502 -2.52 31.01 47.15
C VAL A 502 -2.93 32.16 48.10
N ASP A 503 -3.95 31.95 48.94
CA ASP A 503 -4.31 32.78 50.11
C ASP A 503 -3.56 32.30 51.37
#